data_AF-A0A329SVJ7-F1
#
_entry.id   AF-A0A329SVJ7-F1
#
_cell.length_a   1.000
_cell.length_b   1.000
_cell.length_c   1.000
_cell.angle_alpha   90.00
_cell.angle_beta   90.00
_cell.angle_gamma   90.00
#
_symmetry.space_group_name_H-M   'P 1'
#
loop_
_entity.id
_entity.type
_entity.pdbx_description
1 polymer ?
#
loop_
_entity_poly.entity_id
_entity_poly.type
_entity_poly.pdbx_seq_one_letter_code
_entity_poly.pdbx_strand_id
1 'polypeptide(L)' 'MLSRYFRLYKHLSSDDDDLEDLIPSRSAHRSLRQLFEGLRDVASICKKLQTDGLSMLDARDLLDSMLEAF' A
#
# COMPACT_ATOMS: atom_id res chain seq x y z
N MET A 1 5.90 -5.83 8.27
CA MET A 1 6.18 -7.06 7.50
C MET A 1 6.28 -6.80 6.00
N LEU A 2 5.26 -6.24 5.33
CA LEU A 2 5.26 -6.01 3.87
C LEU A 2 6.38 -5.09 3.35
N SER A 3 6.72 -4.01 4.05
CA SER A 3 7.85 -3.14 3.67
C SER A 3 9.19 -3.89 3.66
N ARG A 4 9.36 -4.86 4.56
CA ARG A 4 10.54 -5.73 4.61
C ARG A 4 10.54 -6.70 3.42
N TYR A 5 9.39 -7.28 3.11
CA TYR A 5 9.21 -8.12 1.93
C TYR A 5 9.61 -7.39 0.64
N PHE A 6 9.10 -6.18 0.37
CA PHE A 6 9.48 -5.43 -0.84
C PHE A 6 10.97 -5.09 -0.89
N ARG A 7 11.60 -4.83 0.26
CA ARG A 7 13.03 -4.57 0.35
C ARG A 7 13.87 -5.83 0.11
N LEU A 8 13.38 -7.01 0.47
CA LEU A 8 14.04 -8.30 0.24
C LEU A 8 13.79 -8.81 -1.17
N TYR A 9 12.60 -8.60 -1.74
CA TYR A 9 12.22 -9.09 -3.08
C TYR A 9 13.20 -8.70 -4.18
N LYS A 10 13.84 -7.52 -4.08
CA LYS A 10 14.87 -7.07 -5.04
C LYS A 10 16.16 -7.92 -5.02
N HIS A 11 16.32 -8.77 -4.02
CA HIS A 11 17.46 -9.66 -3.82
C HIS A 11 17.09 -11.13 -4.04
N LEU A 12 15.80 -11.46 -4.21
CA LEU A 12 15.39 -12.82 -4.51
C LEU A 12 15.57 -13.05 -6.02
N SER A 13 16.30 -14.10 -6.37
CA SER A 13 16.38 -14.56 -7.76
C SER A 13 15.04 -15.16 -8.17
N SER A 14 14.62 -14.94 -9.42
CA SER A 14 13.42 -15.61 -9.96
C SER A 14 13.68 -17.10 -10.25
N ASP A 15 14.95 -17.51 -10.29
CA ASP A 15 15.39 -18.86 -10.63
C ASP A 15 15.88 -19.64 -9.39
N ASP A 16 15.50 -19.17 -8.19
CA ASP A 16 15.83 -19.84 -6.93
C ASP A 16 14.74 -20.88 -6.63
N ASP A 17 14.97 -22.12 -7.10
CA ASP A 17 14.03 -23.23 -6.99
C ASP A 17 13.64 -23.52 -5.52
N ASP A 18 14.53 -23.23 -4.56
CA ASP A 18 14.26 -23.39 -3.12
C ASP A 18 13.22 -22.38 -2.59
N LEU A 19 12.97 -21.30 -3.33
CA LEU A 19 12.08 -20.20 -2.95
C LEU A 19 10.86 -20.08 -3.87
N GLU A 20 10.73 -20.91 -4.90
CA GLU A 20 9.66 -20.83 -5.90
C GLU A 20 8.26 -20.86 -5.24
N ASP A 21 8.06 -21.76 -4.27
CA ASP A 21 6.80 -21.90 -3.52
C ASP A 21 6.52 -20.75 -2.53
N LEU A 22 7.56 -19.99 -2.15
CA LEU A 22 7.50 -18.93 -1.15
C LEU A 22 7.33 -17.54 -1.79
N ILE A 23 7.68 -17.39 -3.06
CA ILE A 23 7.63 -16.12 -3.79
C ILE A 23 6.26 -15.99 -4.47
N PRO A 24 5.49 -14.93 -4.18
CA PRO A 24 4.29 -14.63 -4.95
C PRO A 24 4.64 -14.44 -6.42
N SER A 25 3.79 -14.96 -7.31
CA SER A 25 3.93 -14.75 -8.75
C SER A 25 4.11 -13.27 -9.10
N ARG A 26 4.74 -12.96 -10.24
CA ARG A 26 4.97 -11.56 -10.66
C ARG A 26 3.67 -10.73 -10.73
N SER A 27 2.54 -11.34 -11.06
CA SER A 27 1.23 -10.68 -10.99
C SER A 27 0.82 -10.40 -9.55
N ALA A 28 0.90 -11.40 -8.67
CA ALA A 28 0.59 -11.24 -7.24
C ALA A 28 1.50 -10.20 -6.56
N HIS A 29 2.81 -10.16 -6.89
CA HIS A 29 3.73 -9.13 -6.39
C HIS A 29 3.29 -7.72 -6.82
N ARG A 30 2.89 -7.53 -8.08
CA ARG A 30 2.40 -6.23 -8.58
C ARG A 30 1.12 -5.80 -7.87
N SER A 31 0.15 -6.70 -7.73
CA SER A 31 -1.09 -6.43 -7.00
C SER A 31 -0.83 -6.10 -5.53
N LEU A 32 0.07 -6.83 -4.87
CA LEU A 32 0.49 -6.54 -3.49
C LEU A 32 1.12 -5.15 -3.35
N ARG A 33 1.93 -4.73 -4.33
CA ARG A 33 2.55 -3.40 -4.33
C ARG A 33 1.50 -2.29 -4.45
N GLN A 34 0.58 -2.44 -5.40
CA GLN A 34 -0.51 -1.49 -5.59
C GLN A 34 -1.39 -1.38 -4.34
N LEU A 35 -1.74 -2.52 -3.73
CA LEU A 35 -2.51 -2.54 -2.48
C LEU A 35 -1.75 -1.87 -1.33
N PHE A 36 -0.44 -2.12 -1.23
CA PHE A 36 0.39 -1.52 -0.18
C PHE A 36 0.51 -0.01 -0.32
N GLU A 37 0.60 0.51 -1.55
CA GLU A 37 0.59 1.94 -1.84
C GLU A 37 -0.77 2.56 -1.48
N GLY A 38 -1.88 1.95 -1.92
CA GLY A 38 -3.23 2.41 -1.55
C GLY A 38 -3.47 2.43 -0.04
N LEU A 39 -3.03 1.41 0.69
CA LEU A 39 -3.11 1.38 2.16
C LEU A 39 -2.31 2.51 2.83
N ARG A 40 -1.17 2.90 2.26
CA ARG A 40 -0.38 4.03 2.77
C ARG A 40 -1.12 5.34 2.59
N ASP A 41 -1.78 5.51 1.45
CA ASP A 41 -2.52 6.72 1.14
C ASP A 41 -3.78 6.84 2.01
N VAL A 42 -4.51 5.74 2.22
CA VAL A 42 -5.60 5.66 3.22
C VAL A 42 -5.10 6.02 4.61
N ALA A 43 -3.99 5.43 5.06
CA ALA A 43 -3.44 5.73 6.38
C ALA A 43 -3.02 7.21 6.52
N SER A 44 -2.55 7.83 5.44
CA SER A 44 -2.24 9.26 5.40
C SER A 44 -3.50 10.11 5.56
N ILE A 45 -4.56 9.78 4.82
CA ILE A 45 -5.86 10.46 4.89
C ILE A 45 -6.48 10.29 6.29
N CYS A 46 -6.46 9.09 6.87
CA CYS A 46 -6.93 8.87 8.24
C CYS A 46 -6.18 9.72 9.26
N LYS A 47 -4.85 9.89 9.11
CA LYS A 47 -4.07 10.76 9.99
C LYS A 47 -4.48 12.23 9.85
N LYS A 48 -4.74 12.70 8.62
CA LYS A 48 -5.25 14.06 8.38
C LYS A 48 -6.64 14.24 8.99
N LEU A 49 -7.52 13.26 8.88
CA LEU A 49 -8.85 13.31 9.50
C LEU A 49 -8.81 13.38 11.03
N GLN A 50 -7.73 12.91 11.65
CA GLN A 50 -7.54 12.94 13.11
C GLN A 50 -6.89 14.23 13.60
N THR A 51 -6.57 15.20 12.74
CA THR A 51 -5.99 16.47 13.18
C THR A 51 -7.04 17.39 13.79
N ASP A 52 -6.70 18.03 14.91
CA ASP A 52 -7.55 19.04 15.53
C ASP A 52 -7.73 20.26 14.61
N GLY A 53 -8.92 20.85 14.65
CA GLY A 53 -9.24 22.05 13.86
C GLY A 53 -9.57 21.79 12.39
N LEU A 54 -9.65 20.53 11.97
CA LEU A 54 -10.10 20.16 10.64
C LEU A 54 -11.59 20.49 10.47
N SER A 55 -11.95 21.25 9.42
CA SER A 55 -13.34 21.56 9.16
C SER A 55 -14.09 20.36 8.55
N MET A 56 -15.42 20.35 8.63
CA MET A 56 -16.25 19.33 7.97
C MET A 56 -16.09 19.35 6.44
N LEU A 57 -15.77 20.50 5.85
CA LEU A 57 -15.50 20.63 4.42
C LEU A 57 -14.17 19.98 4.05
N ASP A 58 -13.11 20.25 4.83
CA ASP A 58 -11.81 19.59 4.66
C ASP A 58 -11.90 18.08 4.83
N ALA A 59 -12.69 17.61 5.81
CA ALA A 59 -12.94 16.18 6.02
C ALA A 59 -13.61 15.52 4.81
N ARG A 60 -14.62 16.19 4.23
CA ARG A 60 -15.31 15.70 3.04
C ARG A 60 -14.35 15.64 1.85
N ASP A 61 -13.61 16.70 1.59
CA ASP A 61 -12.69 16.74 0.45
C ASP A 61 -11.59 15.66 0.57
N LEU A 62 -11.13 15.37 1.78
CA LEU A 62 -10.22 14.25 2.05
C LEU A 62 -10.85 12.88 1.76
N LEU A 63 -12.11 12.67 2.14
CA LEU A 63 -12.83 11.42 1.88
C LEU A 63 -13.17 11.26 0.39
N ASP A 64 -13.57 12.33 -0.30
CA ASP A 64 -13.84 12.34 -1.73
C ASP A 64 -12.56 11.99 -2.51
N SER A 65 -11.42 12.60 -2.15
CA SER A 65 -10.13 12.26 -2.75
C SER A 65 -9.71 10.79 -2.53
N MET A 66 -10.17 10.19 -1.43
CA MET A 66 -9.94 8.78 -1.15
C MET A 66 -10.80 7.90 -2.06
N LEU A 67 -12.07 8.26 -2.25
CA LEU A 67 -13.01 7.53 -3.10
C LEU A 67 -12.61 7.59 -4.59
N GLU A 68 -12.02 8.69 -5.05
CA GLU A 68 -11.49 8.81 -6.42
C GLU A 68 -10.23 7.96 -6.66
N ALA A 69 -9.50 7.60 -5.61
CA ALA A 69 -8.25 6.84 -5.70
C ALA A 69 -8.46 5.30 -5.66
N PHE A 70 -9.68 4.83 -5.38
CA PHE A 70 -10.06 3.41 -5.33
C PHE A 70 -10.81 2.97 -6.58
#